data_AF-R8BG80-F1
#
_entry.id   AF-R8BG80-F1
#
_cell.length_a   1.000
_cell.length_b   1.000
_cell.length_c   1.000
_cell.angle_alpha   90.00
_cell.angle_beta   90.00
_cell.angle_gamma   90.00
#
_symmetry.space_group_name_H-M   'P 1'
#
loop_
_entity.id
_entity.type
_entity.pdbx_description
1 polymer ?
#
loop_
_entity_poly.entity_id
_entity_poly.type
_entity_poly.pdbx_seq_one_letter_code
_entity_poly.pdbx_strand_id
1 'polypeptide(L)'
;MVDHDLLFSNPLWGGASTIPSTIIKNITALSGQIAYSAHITENMTILSHKYAQTDNGIIQGLLYVPDLETNDPCNALSKAYIPSKVTRRADLPPTNYNLIAIAPWINPNCTQSYLASARVDPLRGFILYHPDNNTDKPPGANSEEWDLGDGGSWKVTNRYPIYAVSGVVGAEMMQQLHEYSGNVSQVPFGSNITALYDPDPMDYVRIWTEIRVSTPDGLPTMWIFILAVIGVLIFVVAGTSMLMHYITNGMVRRERAMRKLRDRIVVEDSDGESTHGRIHTWSTTVKKKIFRPSTRSLPIAAQERELRSRQSRPLSVTDETRLRMRALAGGGESDDGRSSSNGRPRWKRIAISVFPGFR
;
A
#
# COMPACT_ATOMS: atom_id res chain seq x y z
N MET A 1 1.34 -5.49 21.80
CA MET A 1 0.15 -6.34 21.98
C MET A 1 -0.28 -6.24 23.43
N VAL A 2 -1.57 -6.25 23.70
CA VAL A 2 -2.13 -6.16 25.05
C VAL A 2 -3.13 -7.29 25.22
N ASP A 3 -2.99 -8.07 26.29
CA ASP A 3 -3.93 -9.12 26.64
C ASP A 3 -4.73 -8.73 27.90
N HIS A 4 -6.00 -9.09 27.90
CA HIS A 4 -6.97 -8.82 28.94
C HIS A 4 -7.84 -10.05 29.14
N ASP A 5 -8.26 -10.35 30.37
CA ASP A 5 -9.25 -11.42 30.58
C ASP A 5 -10.67 -10.88 30.56
N LEU A 6 -11.51 -11.55 29.77
CA LEU A 6 -12.94 -11.31 29.72
C LEU A 6 -13.68 -12.47 30.39
N LEU A 7 -14.55 -12.12 31.33
CA LEU A 7 -15.54 -13.04 31.89
C LEU A 7 -16.71 -13.15 30.91
N PHE A 8 -17.03 -14.37 30.52
CA PHE A 8 -18.20 -14.69 29.72
C PHE A 8 -19.22 -15.38 30.61
N SER A 9 -20.39 -14.78 30.74
CA SER A 9 -21.53 -15.49 31.29
C SER A 9 -22.14 -16.42 30.24
N ASN A 10 -22.21 -17.71 30.55
CA ASN A 10 -22.75 -18.72 29.66
C ASN A 10 -24.27 -18.71 29.79
N PRO A 11 -25.05 -18.30 28.77
CA PRO A 11 -26.49 -18.41 28.86
C PRO A 11 -26.85 -19.89 28.86
N LEU A 12 -27.21 -20.41 30.03
CA LEU A 12 -27.83 -21.73 30.16
C LEU A 12 -28.94 -21.88 29.12
N TRP A 13 -28.84 -22.93 28.31
CA TRP A 13 -29.84 -23.36 27.35
C TRP A 13 -31.08 -23.88 28.09
N GLY A 14 -31.85 -22.97 28.66
CA GLY A 14 -33.10 -23.23 29.38
C GLY A 14 -34.33 -23.00 28.51
N GLY A 15 -34.46 -23.76 27.41
CA GLY A 15 -35.73 -23.84 26.65
C GLY A 15 -35.89 -22.86 25.48
N ALA A 16 -36.79 -23.24 24.57
CA ALA A 16 -36.90 -22.82 23.18
C ALA A 16 -37.35 -21.36 22.88
N SER A 17 -37.03 -20.38 23.73
CA SER A 17 -37.41 -18.97 23.44
C SER A 17 -36.56 -17.86 24.07
N THR A 18 -35.43 -18.17 24.71
CA THR A 18 -34.55 -17.12 25.26
C THR A 18 -33.48 -16.71 24.25
N ILE A 19 -33.42 -15.41 23.94
CA ILE A 19 -32.32 -14.83 23.17
C ILE A 19 -31.06 -14.95 24.06
N PRO A 20 -30.00 -15.67 23.64
CA PRO A 20 -28.80 -15.82 24.45
C PRO A 20 -28.07 -14.49 24.52
N SER A 21 -28.15 -13.79 25.65
CA SER A 21 -27.29 -12.65 25.94
C SER A 21 -26.14 -13.12 26.83
N THR A 22 -24.97 -13.40 26.22
CA THR A 22 -23.72 -13.55 26.98
C THR A 22 -23.39 -12.19 27.60
N ILE A 23 -23.46 -12.07 28.93
CA ILE A 23 -22.98 -10.88 29.63
C ILE A 23 -21.45 -10.95 29.66
N ILE A 24 -20.78 -9.91 29.15
CA ILE A 24 -19.33 -9.82 29.15
C ILE A 24 -18.91 -8.80 30.18
N LYS A 25 -18.02 -9.19 31.09
CA LYS A 25 -17.37 -8.28 32.02
C LYS A 25 -15.87 -8.29 31.79
N ASN A 26 -15.29 -7.12 31.58
CA ASN A 26 -13.85 -6.97 31.53
C ASN A 26 -13.31 -7.00 32.97
N ILE A 27 -12.66 -8.10 33.35
CA ILE A 27 -12.18 -8.30 34.73
C ILE A 27 -10.93 -7.45 34.99
N THR A 28 -10.06 -7.32 34.00
CA THR A 28 -8.79 -6.58 34.12
C THR A 28 -9.00 -5.06 34.22
N ALA A 29 -10.13 -4.55 33.73
CA ALA A 29 -10.47 -3.12 33.82
C ALA A 29 -10.68 -2.64 35.28
N LEU A 30 -11.12 -3.53 36.19
CA LEU A 30 -11.35 -3.17 37.58
C LEU A 30 -10.07 -3.30 38.43
N SER A 31 -9.26 -4.32 38.16
CA SER A 31 -7.93 -4.48 38.76
C SER A 31 -7.09 -5.44 37.91
N GLY A 32 -5.90 -5.00 37.49
CA GLY A 32 -4.93 -5.86 36.80
C GLY A 32 -4.30 -6.93 37.70
N GLN A 33 -4.68 -7.00 38.98
CA GLN A 33 -4.16 -7.98 39.96
C GLN A 33 -5.05 -9.20 40.14
N ILE A 34 -6.25 -9.22 39.56
CA ILE A 34 -7.25 -10.29 39.75
C ILE A 34 -7.47 -11.14 38.50
N ALA A 35 -6.70 -10.88 37.44
CA ALA A 35 -6.79 -11.52 36.15
C ALA A 35 -5.48 -11.32 35.38
N TYR A 36 -5.18 -12.20 34.44
CA TYR A 36 -4.04 -12.05 33.54
C TYR A 36 -4.23 -10.79 32.68
N SER A 37 -3.19 -9.98 32.65
CA SER A 37 -3.05 -8.93 31.67
C SER A 37 -1.59 -8.80 31.30
N ALA A 38 -1.30 -8.89 30.01
CA ALA A 38 0.05 -8.69 29.50
C ALA A 38 0.10 -7.48 28.59
N HIS A 39 1.14 -6.67 28.73
CA HIS A 39 1.45 -5.60 27.80
C HIS A 39 2.77 -5.95 27.12
N ILE A 40 2.68 -6.61 25.97
CA ILE A 40 3.83 -6.99 25.16
C ILE A 40 4.23 -5.79 24.30
N THR A 41 5.19 -5.03 24.80
CA THR A 41 5.80 -3.87 24.13
C THR A 41 6.85 -4.25 23.08
N GLU A 42 7.21 -5.53 22.99
CA GLU A 42 8.23 -6.01 22.06
C GLU A 42 7.80 -5.87 20.60
N ASN A 43 8.81 -5.67 19.75
CA ASN A 43 8.66 -5.52 18.32
C ASN A 43 8.26 -6.86 17.68
N MET A 44 6.98 -7.18 17.66
CA MET A 44 6.47 -8.29 16.83
C MET A 44 6.90 -8.11 15.38
N THR A 45 7.01 -9.21 14.64
CA THR A 45 7.24 -9.15 13.19
C THR A 45 5.96 -9.47 12.44
N ILE A 46 5.63 -8.63 11.47
CA ILE A 46 4.49 -8.87 10.58
C ILE A 46 4.97 -9.80 9.46
N LEU A 47 4.48 -11.04 9.43
CA LEU A 47 4.81 -12.02 8.39
C LEU A 47 3.93 -11.87 7.16
N SER A 48 2.65 -11.59 7.36
CA SER A 48 1.71 -11.21 6.30
C SER A 48 0.77 -10.13 6.80
N HIS A 49 0.71 -9.01 6.09
CA HIS A 49 -0.21 -7.90 6.37
C HIS A 49 -1.51 -7.99 5.56
N LYS A 50 -1.66 -9.02 4.72
CA LYS A 50 -2.84 -9.15 3.85
C LYS A 50 -4.09 -9.35 4.71
N TYR A 51 -5.19 -8.72 4.30
CA TYR A 51 -6.48 -8.79 5.00
C TYR A 51 -6.45 -8.29 6.45
N ALA A 52 -5.44 -7.49 6.84
CA ALA A 52 -5.45 -6.75 8.10
C ALA A 52 -6.52 -5.65 8.05
N GLN A 53 -7.76 -6.00 8.35
CA GLN A 53 -8.80 -5.02 8.65
C GLN A 53 -8.57 -4.54 10.07
N THR A 54 -8.07 -3.31 10.20
CA THR A 54 -7.85 -2.69 11.50
C THR A 54 -8.91 -1.62 11.74
N ASP A 55 -9.48 -1.61 12.94
CA ASP A 55 -10.29 -0.50 13.41
C ASP A 55 -9.36 0.42 14.22
N ASN A 56 -9.05 1.59 13.69
CA ASN A 56 -8.12 2.55 14.31
C ASN A 56 -6.71 1.98 14.59
N GLY A 57 -6.22 1.06 13.75
CA GLY A 57 -4.91 0.43 13.94
C GLY A 57 -4.87 -0.63 15.04
N ILE A 58 -6.03 -1.09 15.51
CA ILE A 58 -6.14 -2.16 16.52
C ILE A 58 -6.84 -3.37 15.89
N ILE A 59 -6.29 -4.54 16.14
CA ILE A 59 -6.89 -5.85 15.85
C ILE A 59 -7.17 -6.50 17.19
N GLN A 60 -8.38 -7.00 17.40
CA GLN A 60 -8.78 -7.55 18.69
C GLN A 60 -9.64 -8.79 18.51
N GLY A 61 -9.52 -9.73 19.45
CA GLY A 61 -10.31 -10.95 19.45
C GLY A 61 -9.95 -11.91 20.56
N LEU A 62 -10.75 -12.97 20.69
CA LEU A 62 -10.51 -14.04 21.65
C LEU A 62 -9.35 -14.91 21.19
N LEU A 63 -8.40 -15.11 22.11
CA LEU A 63 -7.21 -15.91 21.85
C LEU A 63 -7.53 -17.39 21.99
N TYR A 64 -7.13 -18.19 21.01
CA TYR A 64 -7.32 -19.65 21.02
C TYR A 64 -6.29 -20.38 20.17
N VAL A 65 -6.25 -21.71 20.33
CA VAL A 65 -5.40 -22.59 19.51
C VAL A 65 -6.29 -23.36 18.53
N PRO A 66 -6.07 -23.25 17.20
CA PRO A 66 -6.85 -23.99 16.21
C PRO A 66 -6.73 -25.50 16.38
N ASP A 67 -7.83 -26.21 16.15
CA ASP A 67 -7.88 -27.66 16.21
C ASP A 67 -7.38 -28.28 14.90
N LEU A 68 -6.54 -29.31 14.97
CA LEU A 68 -6.11 -30.05 13.79
C LEU A 68 -7.06 -31.20 13.51
N GLU A 69 -7.08 -31.69 12.27
CA GLU A 69 -7.81 -32.91 11.92
C GLU A 69 -7.30 -34.10 12.76
N THR A 70 -8.18 -35.00 13.18
CA THR A 70 -7.84 -36.10 14.10
C THR A 70 -6.72 -37.00 13.60
N ASN A 71 -6.60 -37.15 12.27
CA ASN A 71 -5.59 -38.00 11.62
C ASN A 71 -4.30 -37.25 11.27
N ASP A 72 -4.19 -35.96 11.59
CA ASP A 72 -3.00 -35.17 11.28
C ASP A 72 -1.81 -35.61 12.15
N PRO A 73 -0.64 -35.97 11.56
CA PRO A 73 0.56 -36.34 12.32
C PRO A 73 1.04 -35.24 13.29
N CYS A 74 0.68 -33.99 13.03
CA CYS A 74 1.05 -32.85 13.84
C CYS A 74 0.40 -32.84 15.22
N ASN A 75 -0.69 -33.58 15.43
CA ASN A 75 -1.26 -33.80 16.76
C ASN A 75 -0.30 -34.51 17.71
N ALA A 76 0.56 -35.40 17.20
CA ALA A 76 1.55 -36.10 18.02
C ALA A 76 2.74 -35.18 18.34
N LEU A 77 3.19 -34.41 17.34
CA LEU A 77 4.35 -33.51 17.46
C LEU A 77 4.05 -32.28 18.33
N SER A 78 2.82 -31.76 18.28
CA SER A 78 2.44 -30.56 19.03
C SER A 78 2.29 -30.80 20.53
N LYS A 79 2.11 -32.04 20.99
CA LYS A 79 1.96 -32.39 22.41
C LYS A 79 3.11 -31.95 23.30
N ALA A 80 4.30 -31.77 22.73
CA ALA A 80 5.47 -31.30 23.46
C ALA A 80 5.43 -29.78 23.74
N TYR A 81 4.67 -29.02 22.95
CA TYR A 81 4.69 -27.55 22.96
C TYR A 81 3.34 -26.93 23.31
N ILE A 82 2.25 -27.68 23.13
CA ILE A 82 0.88 -27.25 23.41
C ILE A 82 0.37 -28.09 24.59
N PRO A 83 0.02 -27.47 25.72
CA PRO A 83 -0.58 -28.16 26.86
C PRO A 83 -1.86 -28.91 26.48
N SER A 84 -2.20 -29.95 27.24
CA SER A 84 -3.36 -30.82 26.96
C SER A 84 -4.71 -30.10 27.09
N LYS A 85 -4.78 -29.12 27.99
CA LYS A 85 -5.96 -28.26 28.17
C LYS A 85 -5.57 -26.88 27.70
N VAL A 86 -5.99 -26.47 26.52
CA VAL A 86 -5.82 -25.10 26.03
C VAL A 86 -7.15 -24.66 25.48
N THR A 87 -7.42 -23.37 25.50
CA THR A 87 -8.64 -22.84 24.90
C THR A 87 -8.68 -23.16 23.40
N ARG A 88 -9.63 -24.01 23.00
CA ARG A 88 -9.92 -24.40 21.61
C ARG A 88 -11.14 -23.67 21.08
N ARG A 89 -11.44 -23.87 19.79
CA ARG A 89 -12.61 -23.25 19.16
C ARG A 89 -13.92 -23.65 19.85
N ALA A 90 -14.00 -24.88 20.34
CA ALA A 90 -15.16 -25.42 21.06
C ALA A 90 -15.35 -24.81 22.46
N ASP A 91 -14.29 -24.26 23.07
CA ASP A 91 -14.32 -23.64 24.39
C ASP A 91 -14.72 -22.16 24.33
N LEU A 92 -14.92 -21.63 23.12
CA LEU A 92 -15.29 -20.26 22.86
C LEU A 92 -16.78 -20.16 22.51
N PRO A 93 -17.41 -19.00 22.78
CA PRO A 93 -18.82 -18.79 22.46
C PRO A 93 -19.10 -18.98 20.95
N PRO A 94 -20.25 -19.58 20.58
CA PRO A 94 -20.60 -19.86 19.19
C PRO A 94 -21.00 -18.62 18.37
N THR A 95 -21.11 -17.46 19.01
CA THR A 95 -21.45 -16.18 18.39
C THR A 95 -20.30 -15.65 17.51
N ASN A 96 -20.61 -14.65 16.68
CA ASN A 96 -19.69 -14.04 15.72
C ASN A 96 -18.66 -13.11 16.41
N TYR A 97 -17.88 -13.63 17.35
CA TYR A 97 -16.75 -12.90 17.91
C TYR A 97 -15.55 -12.98 16.97
N ASN A 98 -14.76 -11.92 16.99
CA ASN A 98 -13.45 -11.92 16.36
C ASN A 98 -12.52 -12.87 17.12
N LEU A 99 -11.79 -13.70 16.40
CA LEU A 99 -10.84 -14.64 16.99
C LEU A 99 -9.40 -14.32 16.57
N ILE A 100 -8.46 -14.60 17.47
CA ILE A 100 -7.02 -14.53 17.22
C ILE A 100 -6.45 -15.91 17.50
N ALA A 101 -5.89 -16.55 16.48
CA ALA A 101 -5.26 -17.86 16.63
C ALA A 101 -3.82 -17.69 17.09
N ILE A 102 -3.33 -18.63 17.91
CA ILE A 102 -1.90 -18.79 18.21
C ILE A 102 -1.48 -20.24 17.99
N ALA A 103 -0.30 -20.46 17.39
CA ALA A 103 0.28 -21.79 17.24
C ALA A 103 1.82 -21.75 17.23
N PRO A 104 2.50 -22.81 17.69
CA PRO A 104 3.94 -22.94 17.59
C PRO A 104 4.38 -23.27 16.16
N TRP A 105 5.49 -22.68 15.73
CA TRP A 105 6.21 -23.03 14.51
C TRP A 105 7.13 -24.22 14.77
N ILE A 106 6.56 -25.44 14.69
CA ILE A 106 7.31 -26.68 14.95
C ILE A 106 8.07 -27.11 13.71
N ASN A 107 7.34 -27.28 12.61
CA ASN A 107 7.90 -27.64 11.31
C ASN A 107 6.98 -27.09 10.20
N PRO A 108 7.47 -27.03 8.94
CA PRO A 108 6.69 -26.52 7.83
C PRO A 108 5.31 -27.17 7.67
N ASN A 109 5.23 -28.50 7.76
CA ASN A 109 3.99 -29.25 7.55
C ASN A 109 2.94 -28.92 8.61
N CYS A 110 3.32 -28.86 9.88
CA CYS A 110 2.42 -28.56 10.98
C CYS A 110 1.93 -27.12 10.95
N THR A 111 2.83 -26.17 10.64
CA THR A 111 2.42 -24.79 10.46
C THR A 111 1.41 -24.68 9.31
N GLN A 112 1.63 -25.37 8.19
CA GLN A 112 0.65 -25.40 7.10
C GLN A 112 -0.70 -25.96 7.55
N SER A 113 -0.74 -27.05 8.33
CA SER A 113 -1.99 -27.61 8.87
C SER A 113 -2.72 -26.65 9.80
N TYR A 114 -2.01 -26.00 10.72
CA TYR A 114 -2.61 -24.99 11.62
C TYR A 114 -3.17 -23.79 10.85
N LEU A 115 -2.41 -23.30 9.87
CA LEU A 115 -2.86 -22.24 8.98
C LEU A 115 -4.06 -22.70 8.13
N ALA A 116 -4.12 -23.94 7.69
CA ALA A 116 -5.26 -24.45 6.94
C ALA A 116 -6.52 -24.55 7.81
N SER A 117 -6.38 -25.07 9.03
CA SER A 117 -7.47 -25.19 10.00
C SER A 117 -8.08 -23.83 10.35
N ALA A 118 -7.27 -22.82 10.64
CA ALA A 118 -7.77 -21.51 11.05
C ALA A 118 -8.53 -20.74 9.94
N ARG A 119 -8.55 -21.22 8.69
CA ARG A 119 -9.31 -20.58 7.59
C ARG A 119 -10.82 -20.69 7.74
N VAL A 120 -11.32 -21.68 8.49
CA VAL A 120 -12.77 -21.88 8.65
C VAL A 120 -13.37 -20.96 9.71
N ASP A 121 -12.53 -20.34 10.53
CA ASP A 121 -12.94 -19.48 11.64
C ASP A 121 -13.00 -17.99 11.25
N PRO A 122 -13.78 -17.16 11.97
CA PRO A 122 -13.81 -15.70 11.80
C PRO A 122 -12.54 -15.03 12.36
N LEU A 123 -11.39 -15.39 11.79
CA LEU A 123 -10.07 -14.99 12.27
C LEU A 123 -9.74 -13.55 11.89
N ARG A 124 -9.27 -12.77 12.87
CA ARG A 124 -8.75 -11.41 12.66
C ARG A 124 -7.24 -11.32 12.66
N GLY A 125 -6.57 -12.34 13.19
CA GLY A 125 -5.12 -12.43 13.16
C GLY A 125 -4.64 -13.81 13.59
N PHE A 126 -3.44 -14.16 13.14
CA PHE A 126 -2.77 -15.40 13.51
C PHE A 126 -1.40 -15.07 14.08
N ILE A 127 -1.07 -15.60 15.25
CA ILE A 127 0.22 -15.43 15.93
C ILE A 127 1.01 -16.74 15.83
N LEU A 128 2.23 -16.64 15.35
CA LEU A 128 3.20 -17.73 15.30
C LEU A 128 4.37 -17.39 16.22
N TYR A 129 4.99 -18.42 16.79
CA TYR A 129 6.20 -18.28 17.59
C TYR A 129 7.05 -19.53 17.42
N HIS A 130 8.37 -19.40 17.48
CA HIS A 130 9.21 -20.58 17.59
C HIS A 130 9.14 -21.12 19.01
N PRO A 131 9.04 -22.45 19.21
CA PRO A 131 9.06 -23.03 20.54
C PRO A 131 10.49 -23.10 21.10
N ASP A 132 11.17 -21.94 21.11
CA ASP A 132 12.47 -21.73 21.70
C ASP A 132 12.36 -20.79 22.91
N ASN A 133 13.43 -20.66 23.67
CA ASN A 133 13.49 -19.76 24.82
C ASN A 133 14.09 -18.40 24.41
N ASN A 134 13.89 -17.98 23.16
CA ASN A 134 14.47 -16.76 22.63
C ASN A 134 13.58 -15.55 22.94
N THR A 135 14.20 -14.47 23.40
CA THR A 135 13.56 -13.17 23.68
C THR A 135 13.77 -12.17 22.54
N ASP A 136 14.62 -12.49 21.58
CA ASP A 136 14.92 -11.59 20.48
C ASP A 136 13.70 -11.38 19.58
N LYS A 137 13.67 -10.21 18.93
CA LYS A 137 12.68 -9.91 17.89
C LYS A 137 12.71 -11.00 16.82
N PRO A 138 11.57 -11.62 16.49
CA PRO A 138 11.52 -12.64 15.45
C PRO A 138 12.01 -12.09 14.09
N PRO A 139 12.67 -12.92 13.28
CA PRO A 139 13.26 -12.48 12.03
C PRO A 139 12.19 -11.97 11.05
N GLY A 140 12.60 -11.10 10.12
CA GLY A 140 11.72 -10.47 9.14
C GLY A 140 10.93 -11.47 8.28
N ALA A 141 9.80 -11.04 7.69
CA ALA A 141 8.92 -11.88 6.87
C ALA A 141 9.60 -12.62 5.71
N ASN A 142 10.74 -12.13 5.22
CA ASN A 142 11.50 -12.72 4.12
C ASN A 142 12.65 -13.62 4.59
N SER A 143 12.78 -13.87 5.89
CA SER A 143 13.75 -14.83 6.41
C SER A 143 13.41 -16.24 5.97
N GLU A 144 14.45 -17.04 5.73
CA GLU A 144 14.39 -18.46 5.37
C GLU A 144 13.74 -19.29 6.50
N GLU A 145 13.81 -18.80 7.75
CA GLU A 145 13.20 -19.42 8.92
C GLU A 145 11.67 -19.55 8.82
N TRP A 146 11.03 -18.65 8.05
CA TRP A 146 9.58 -18.67 7.80
C TRP A 146 9.20 -19.37 6.49
N ASP A 147 10.13 -20.14 5.90
CA ASP A 147 9.83 -20.88 4.69
C ASP A 147 9.04 -22.15 5.00
N LEU A 148 7.93 -22.31 4.29
CA LEU A 148 7.10 -23.52 4.36
C LEU A 148 7.36 -24.48 3.19
N GLY A 149 8.29 -24.15 2.30
CA GLY A 149 8.59 -24.93 1.09
C GLY A 149 7.50 -24.84 0.01
N ASP A 150 6.57 -23.88 0.14
CA ASP A 150 5.41 -23.66 -0.74
C ASP A 150 5.57 -22.42 -1.64
N GLY A 151 6.79 -21.87 -1.71
CA GLY A 151 7.08 -20.62 -2.43
C GLY A 151 6.41 -19.38 -1.83
N GLY A 152 6.00 -19.42 -0.56
CA GLY A 152 5.35 -18.30 0.14
C GLY A 152 3.84 -18.17 -0.14
N SER A 153 3.21 -19.21 -0.71
CA SER A 153 1.78 -19.23 -1.03
C SER A 153 0.89 -19.02 0.20
N TRP A 154 1.29 -19.53 1.36
CA TRP A 154 0.58 -19.37 2.63
C TRP A 154 0.33 -17.90 3.00
N LYS A 155 1.23 -16.98 2.64
CA LYS A 155 1.08 -15.55 2.93
C LYS A 155 -0.11 -14.92 2.19
N VAL A 156 -0.55 -15.52 1.09
CA VAL A 156 -1.61 -15.00 0.20
C VAL A 156 -2.88 -15.82 0.28
N THR A 157 -2.76 -17.13 0.48
CA THR A 157 -3.89 -18.06 0.54
C THR A 157 -4.73 -17.86 1.81
N ASN A 158 -4.07 -17.50 2.92
CA ASN A 158 -4.75 -17.21 4.18
C ASN A 158 -5.38 -15.81 4.14
N ARG A 159 -6.68 -15.71 4.47
CA ARG A 159 -7.45 -14.45 4.41
C ARG A 159 -7.39 -13.64 5.71
N TYR A 160 -6.28 -13.72 6.43
CA TYR A 160 -6.05 -13.05 7.69
C TYR A 160 -4.56 -12.69 7.82
N PRO A 161 -4.22 -11.64 8.58
CA PRO A 161 -2.84 -11.27 8.80
C PRO A 161 -2.14 -12.24 9.75
N ILE A 162 -0.83 -12.37 9.58
CA ILE A 162 0.00 -13.32 10.32
C ILE A 162 1.16 -12.56 10.96
N TYR A 163 1.31 -12.76 12.25
CA TYR A 163 2.28 -12.12 13.12
C TYR A 163 3.22 -13.15 13.73
N ALA A 164 4.44 -12.73 14.02
CA ALA A 164 5.42 -13.51 14.76
C ALA A 164 5.76 -12.79 16.07
N VAL A 165 5.75 -13.55 17.16
CA VAL A 165 6.23 -13.12 18.49
C VAL A 165 7.45 -13.94 18.90
N SER A 166 8.21 -13.44 19.87
CA SER A 166 9.36 -14.14 20.44
C SER A 166 8.92 -15.46 21.09
N GLY A 167 9.83 -16.45 21.16
CA GLY A 167 9.49 -17.77 21.65
C GLY A 167 9.02 -17.78 23.10
N VAL A 168 9.67 -16.97 23.95
CA VAL A 168 9.28 -16.77 25.35
C VAL A 168 7.87 -16.22 25.46
N VAL A 169 7.55 -15.17 24.69
CA VAL A 169 6.21 -14.56 24.71
C VAL A 169 5.15 -15.54 24.22
N GLY A 170 5.40 -16.25 23.13
CA GLY A 170 4.45 -17.23 22.61
C GLY A 170 4.23 -18.41 23.57
N ALA A 171 5.29 -18.87 24.25
CA ALA A 171 5.21 -19.90 25.27
C ALA A 171 4.43 -19.42 26.50
N GLU A 172 4.63 -18.18 26.94
CA GLU A 172 3.87 -17.57 28.03
C GLU A 172 2.38 -17.47 27.68
N MET A 173 2.04 -16.95 26.49
CA MET A 173 0.64 -16.90 26.02
C MET A 173 0.00 -18.30 25.99
N MET A 174 0.74 -19.31 25.54
CA MET A 174 0.27 -20.69 25.50
C MET A 174 0.00 -21.26 26.91
N GLN A 175 0.85 -20.93 27.88
CA GLN A 175 0.67 -21.30 29.28
C GLN A 175 -0.56 -20.62 29.89
N GLN A 176 -0.80 -19.34 29.57
CA GLN A 176 -1.97 -18.63 30.06
C GLN A 176 -3.26 -19.19 29.45
N LEU A 177 -3.24 -19.53 28.15
CA LEU A 177 -4.37 -20.24 27.53
C LEU A 177 -4.67 -21.60 28.17
N HIS A 178 -3.68 -22.23 28.79
CA HIS A 178 -3.88 -23.45 29.56
C HIS A 178 -4.60 -23.18 30.88
N GLU A 179 -4.13 -22.19 31.63
CA GLU A 179 -4.68 -21.80 32.93
C GLU A 179 -6.11 -21.27 32.83
N TYR A 180 -6.45 -20.54 31.77
CA TYR A 180 -7.78 -19.95 31.54
C TYR A 180 -8.71 -20.80 30.65
N SER A 181 -8.38 -22.07 30.39
CA SER A 181 -9.24 -22.96 29.60
C SER A 181 -10.47 -23.48 30.35
N GLY A 182 -10.42 -23.53 31.68
CA GLY A 182 -11.44 -24.15 32.54
C GLY A 182 -12.62 -23.25 32.92
N ASN A 183 -13.36 -23.69 33.94
CA ASN A 183 -14.42 -22.91 34.60
C ASN A 183 -13.82 -21.82 35.49
N VAL A 184 -14.60 -20.81 35.86
CA VAL A 184 -14.14 -19.68 36.70
C VAL A 184 -13.49 -20.12 38.01
N SER A 185 -13.92 -21.24 38.61
CA SER A 185 -13.32 -21.74 39.86
C SER A 185 -11.92 -22.33 39.70
N GLN A 186 -11.54 -22.71 38.47
CA GLN A 186 -10.28 -23.37 38.15
C GLN A 186 -9.21 -22.40 37.62
N VAL A 187 -9.61 -21.19 37.21
CA VAL A 187 -8.67 -20.20 36.70
C VAL A 187 -7.89 -19.53 37.84
N PRO A 188 -6.69 -18.98 37.57
CA PRO A 188 -5.98 -18.15 38.52
C PRO A 188 -6.87 -17.02 39.05
N PHE A 189 -6.80 -16.76 40.36
CA PHE A 189 -7.67 -15.78 41.05
C PHE A 189 -9.17 -16.08 41.00
N GLY A 190 -9.58 -17.29 40.61
CA GLY A 190 -10.98 -17.71 40.50
C GLY A 190 -11.80 -17.45 41.77
N SER A 191 -11.22 -17.60 42.97
CA SER A 191 -11.88 -17.25 44.24
C SER A 191 -12.22 -15.76 44.35
N ASN A 192 -11.31 -14.89 43.91
CA ASN A 192 -11.48 -13.44 43.96
C ASN A 192 -12.52 -12.99 42.92
N ILE A 193 -12.46 -13.58 41.72
CA ILE A 193 -13.44 -13.36 40.66
C ILE A 193 -14.82 -13.81 41.14
N THR A 194 -14.91 -14.97 41.77
CA THR A 194 -16.17 -15.52 42.31
C THR A 194 -16.74 -14.61 43.40
N ALA A 195 -15.91 -14.16 44.35
CA ALA A 195 -16.35 -13.28 45.44
C ALA A 195 -16.82 -11.90 44.96
N LEU A 196 -16.23 -11.39 43.86
CA LEU A 196 -16.53 -10.05 43.36
C LEU A 196 -17.70 -10.02 42.37
N TYR A 197 -17.82 -11.05 41.53
CA TYR A 197 -18.77 -11.07 40.41
C TYR A 197 -19.93 -12.04 40.58
N ASP A 198 -19.86 -12.95 41.56
CA ASP A 198 -20.83 -14.04 41.82
C ASP A 198 -21.28 -14.74 40.53
N PRO A 199 -20.34 -15.30 39.74
CA PRO A 199 -20.62 -15.91 38.45
C PRO A 199 -21.34 -17.26 38.60
N ASP A 200 -22.13 -17.63 37.59
CA ASP A 200 -22.74 -18.96 37.53
C ASP A 200 -21.64 -20.04 37.43
N PRO A 201 -21.81 -21.25 38.01
CA PRO A 201 -20.88 -22.35 37.83
C PRO A 201 -20.54 -22.72 36.38
N MET A 202 -21.40 -22.35 35.42
CA MET A 202 -21.24 -22.55 33.98
C MET A 202 -20.52 -21.40 33.26
N ASP A 203 -20.28 -20.29 33.95
CA ASP A 203 -19.53 -19.16 33.42
C ASP A 203 -18.05 -19.52 33.30
N TYR A 204 -17.37 -18.84 32.38
CA TYR A 204 -15.97 -19.10 32.07
C TYR A 204 -15.23 -17.81 31.71
N VAL A 205 -13.91 -17.81 31.90
CA VAL A 205 -13.04 -16.68 31.58
C VAL A 205 -12.24 -17.03 30.33
N ARG A 206 -12.09 -16.09 29.40
CA ARG A 206 -11.23 -16.24 28.21
C ARG A 206 -10.35 -15.03 28.02
N ILE A 207 -9.18 -15.29 27.44
CA ILE A 207 -8.20 -14.26 27.13
C ILE A 207 -8.64 -13.52 25.87
N TRP A 208 -8.69 -12.20 25.98
CA TRP A 208 -8.92 -11.23 24.92
C TRP A 208 -7.60 -10.55 24.58
N THR A 209 -7.24 -10.61 23.31
CA THR A 209 -5.97 -10.08 22.81
C THR A 209 -6.21 -8.88 21.91
N GLU A 210 -5.40 -7.85 22.10
CA GLU A 210 -5.36 -6.62 21.30
C GLU A 210 -3.96 -6.43 20.68
N ILE A 211 -3.91 -6.46 19.36
CA ILE A 211 -2.71 -6.25 18.57
C ILE A 211 -2.80 -4.83 17.99
N ARG A 212 -1.96 -3.94 18.49
CA ARG A 212 -1.77 -2.61 17.90
C ARG A 212 -0.82 -2.73 16.71
N VAL A 213 -1.35 -2.48 15.52
CA VAL A 213 -0.57 -2.48 14.28
C VAL A 213 -0.31 -1.03 13.91
N SER A 214 0.97 -0.67 13.81
CA SER A 214 1.38 0.58 13.18
C SER A 214 1.10 0.46 11.68
N THR A 215 -0.14 0.71 11.26
CA THR A 215 -0.42 0.94 9.86
C THR A 215 0.29 2.23 9.49
N PRO A 216 1.21 2.24 8.50
CA PRO A 216 1.63 3.51 7.92
C PRO A 216 0.35 4.21 7.47
N ASP A 217 0.12 5.41 8.01
CA ASP A 217 -1.09 6.19 7.81
C ASP A 217 -1.55 6.07 6.35
N GLY A 218 -2.79 5.61 6.19
CA GLY A 218 -3.28 4.99 4.98
C GLY A 218 -2.95 5.76 3.71
N LEU A 219 -2.70 5.00 2.62
CA LEU A 219 -2.59 5.43 1.22
C LEU A 219 -2.01 6.83 1.00
N PRO A 220 -0.83 7.01 0.36
CA PRO A 220 -0.17 8.31 0.21
C PRO A 220 -1.19 9.41 -0.07
N THR A 221 -1.37 10.27 0.93
CA THR A 221 -2.57 11.08 1.12
C THR A 221 -2.98 11.78 -0.18
N MET A 222 -4.13 11.38 -0.73
CA MET A 222 -4.67 11.90 -1.99
C MET A 222 -4.77 13.44 -2.02
N TRP A 223 -4.84 14.08 -0.85
CA TRP A 223 -4.79 15.52 -0.69
C TRP A 223 -3.43 16.15 -1.06
N ILE A 224 -2.30 15.47 -0.84
CA ILE A 224 -0.99 15.96 -1.30
C ILE A 224 -0.94 16.00 -2.82
N PHE A 225 -1.54 15.02 -3.51
CA PHE A 225 -1.67 15.06 -4.97
C PHE A 225 -2.53 16.23 -5.43
N ILE A 226 -3.63 16.52 -4.73
CA ILE A 226 -4.49 17.69 -5.01
C ILE A 226 -3.69 18.99 -4.83
N LEU A 227 -2.95 19.14 -3.73
CA LEU A 227 -2.12 20.33 -3.49
C LEU A 227 -0.99 20.48 -4.51
N ALA A 228 -0.35 19.38 -4.93
CA ALA A 228 0.68 19.40 -5.96
C ALA A 228 0.12 19.85 -7.32
N VAL A 229 -1.04 19.33 -7.72
CA VAL A 229 -1.71 19.74 -8.96
C VAL A 229 -2.13 21.21 -8.91
N ILE A 230 -2.69 21.67 -7.79
CA ILE A 230 -3.04 23.09 -7.59
C ILE A 230 -1.79 23.97 -7.67
N GLY A 231 -0.69 23.57 -7.03
CA GLY A 231 0.58 24.28 -7.07
C GLY A 231 1.12 24.45 -8.48
N VAL A 232 1.12 23.37 -9.28
CA VAL A 232 1.54 23.42 -10.69
C VAL A 232 0.61 24.33 -11.51
N LEU A 233 -0.70 24.27 -11.28
CA LEU A 233 -1.68 25.06 -12.02
C LEU A 233 -1.53 26.56 -11.71
N ILE A 234 -1.35 26.92 -10.44
CA ILE A 234 -1.05 28.29 -10.02
C ILE A 234 0.29 28.75 -10.63
N PHE A 235 1.31 27.91 -10.62
CA PHE A 235 2.61 28.25 -11.20
C PHE A 235 2.52 28.55 -12.71
N VAL A 236 1.76 27.75 -13.46
CA VAL A 236 1.53 27.98 -14.89
C VAL A 236 0.75 29.27 -15.12
N VAL A 237 -0.33 29.51 -14.37
CA VAL A 237 -1.14 30.74 -14.51
C VAL A 237 -0.35 31.98 -14.10
N ALA A 238 0.36 31.95 -12.97
CA ALA A 238 1.18 33.06 -12.51
C ALA A 238 2.37 33.30 -13.44
N GLY A 239 3.06 32.25 -13.89
CA GLY A 239 4.17 32.34 -14.82
C GLY A 239 3.76 32.94 -16.17
N THR A 240 2.64 32.49 -16.73
CA THR A 240 2.09 33.05 -17.98
C THR A 240 1.65 34.50 -17.81
N SER A 241 0.96 34.83 -16.70
CA SER A 241 0.55 36.20 -16.39
C SER A 241 1.75 37.15 -16.21
N MET A 242 2.80 36.72 -15.49
CA MET A 242 4.01 37.52 -15.31
C MET A 242 4.71 37.75 -16.64
N LEU A 243 4.89 36.71 -17.45
CA LEU A 243 5.56 36.83 -18.75
C LEU A 243 4.83 37.82 -19.67
N MET A 244 3.49 37.75 -19.70
CA MET A 244 2.67 38.69 -20.47
C MET A 244 2.87 40.14 -20.01
N HIS A 245 2.92 40.37 -18.68
CA HIS A 245 3.11 41.69 -18.10
C HIS A 245 4.54 42.25 -18.30
N TYR A 246 5.57 41.40 -18.31
CA TYR A 246 6.94 41.80 -18.60
C TYR A 246 7.14 42.17 -20.06
N ILE A 247 6.56 41.40 -20.99
CA ILE A 247 6.67 41.68 -22.43
C ILE A 247 5.91 42.97 -22.78
N THR A 248 4.69 43.16 -22.28
CA THR A 248 3.94 44.41 -22.51
C THR A 248 4.66 45.64 -21.96
N ASN A 249 5.21 45.58 -20.73
CA ASN A 249 6.00 46.68 -20.18
C ASN A 249 7.29 46.94 -20.96
N GLY A 250 7.95 45.90 -21.46
CA GLY A 250 9.15 46.00 -22.29
C GLY A 250 8.87 46.59 -23.67
N MET A 251 7.75 46.20 -24.29
CA MET A 251 7.35 46.67 -25.62
C MET A 251 6.84 48.11 -25.57
N VAL A 252 6.02 48.48 -24.58
CA VAL A 252 5.54 49.87 -24.39
C VAL A 252 6.68 50.84 -24.10
N ARG A 253 7.73 50.42 -23.37
CA ARG A 253 8.95 51.24 -23.19
C ARG A 253 9.74 51.40 -24.49
N ARG A 254 9.86 50.35 -25.30
CA ARG A 254 10.53 50.40 -26.61
C ARG A 254 9.75 51.25 -27.62
N GLU A 255 8.43 51.16 -27.63
CA GLU A 255 7.58 51.97 -28.49
C GLU A 255 7.66 53.47 -28.16
N ARG A 256 7.75 53.85 -26.87
CA ARG A 256 7.96 55.25 -26.47
C ARG A 256 9.36 55.77 -26.85
N ALA A 257 10.38 54.92 -26.91
CA ALA A 257 11.72 55.31 -27.37
C ALA A 257 11.79 55.50 -28.90
N MET A 258 11.09 54.67 -29.67
CA MET A 258 11.05 54.77 -31.14
C MET A 258 10.31 56.02 -31.64
N ARG A 259 9.30 56.52 -30.92
CA ARG A 259 8.58 57.76 -31.30
C ARG A 259 9.45 59.03 -31.23
N LYS A 260 10.53 59.04 -30.45
CA LYS A 260 11.48 60.18 -30.40
C LYS A 260 12.47 60.22 -31.57
N LEU A 261 12.62 59.13 -32.33
CA LEU A 261 13.51 59.08 -33.50
C LEU A 261 12.81 59.45 -34.81
N ARG A 262 11.47 59.54 -34.82
CA ARG A 262 10.69 59.97 -36.00
C ARG A 262 10.38 61.47 -36.04
N ASP A 263 10.70 62.21 -34.97
CA ASP A 263 10.43 63.65 -34.85
C ASP A 263 11.62 64.54 -35.27
N ARG A 264 12.67 63.94 -35.85
CA ARG A 264 13.82 64.67 -36.43
C ARG A 264 14.24 64.09 -37.77
N ILE A 265 13.30 63.98 -38.69
CA ILE A 265 13.63 63.84 -40.11
C ILE A 265 13.03 65.05 -40.81
N VAL A 266 13.76 66.17 -40.75
CA VAL A 266 13.63 67.22 -41.77
C VAL A 266 14.28 66.63 -43.00
N VAL A 267 13.47 66.44 -44.04
CA VAL A 267 13.94 66.15 -45.40
C VAL A 267 14.62 67.42 -45.88
N GLU A 268 15.94 67.39 -45.97
CA GLU A 268 16.71 68.37 -46.73
C GLU A 268 17.32 67.61 -47.91
N ASP A 269 16.75 67.85 -49.09
CA ASP A 269 17.27 67.36 -50.36
C ASP A 269 18.63 68.03 -50.61
N SER A 270 19.70 67.23 -50.67
CA SER A 270 20.94 67.68 -51.29
C SER A 270 21.66 66.51 -51.94
N ASP A 271 21.80 66.63 -53.26
CA ASP A 271 22.51 65.74 -54.15
C ASP A 271 23.99 65.64 -53.77
N GLY A 272 24.54 64.42 -53.74
CA GLY A 272 25.92 64.19 -53.30
C GLY A 272 26.40 62.77 -53.54
N GLU A 273 27.16 62.64 -54.63
CA GLU A 273 27.78 61.47 -55.21
C GLU A 273 28.68 60.62 -54.28
N SER A 274 28.57 59.30 -54.44
CA SER A 274 29.62 58.26 -54.23
C SER A 274 30.20 58.03 -52.83
N THR A 275 30.04 56.80 -52.30
CA THR A 275 31.11 55.77 -52.29
C THR A 275 30.75 54.58 -51.39
N HIS A 276 31.20 53.43 -51.86
CA HIS A 276 30.96 52.07 -51.43
C HIS A 276 31.83 51.71 -50.22
N GLY A 277 31.29 51.11 -49.13
CA GLY A 277 32.18 50.67 -48.03
C GLY A 277 31.58 50.10 -46.74
N ARG A 278 31.08 48.87 -46.82
CA ARG A 278 31.38 47.75 -45.88
C ARG A 278 31.10 47.94 -44.37
N ILE A 279 29.98 47.37 -43.94
CA ILE A 279 29.58 47.11 -42.56
C ILE A 279 30.58 46.13 -41.89
N HIS A 280 31.17 46.54 -40.77
CA HIS A 280 32.01 45.68 -39.94
C HIS A 280 31.19 45.02 -38.82
N THR A 281 31.21 43.68 -38.82
CA THR A 281 30.65 42.78 -37.82
C THR A 281 31.39 42.86 -36.48
N TRP A 282 30.66 43.12 -35.39
CA TRP A 282 31.07 42.86 -34.01
C TRP A 282 30.57 41.47 -33.60
N SER A 283 31.47 40.50 -33.48
CA SER A 283 31.22 39.30 -32.68
C SER A 283 32.54 38.80 -32.09
N THR A 284 32.85 39.28 -30.90
CA THR A 284 33.99 38.80 -30.12
C THR A 284 33.53 37.81 -29.06
N THR A 285 34.16 36.64 -29.11
CA THR A 285 34.69 35.94 -27.92
C THR A 285 33.68 35.23 -27.04
N VAL A 286 33.60 33.89 -27.14
CA VAL A 286 33.97 32.98 -26.04
C VAL A 286 34.26 31.57 -26.60
N LYS A 287 35.47 31.04 -26.36
CA LYS A 287 35.80 29.75 -25.70
C LYS A 287 37.12 29.16 -26.22
N LYS A 288 38.10 29.20 -25.32
CA LYS A 288 39.41 28.54 -25.36
C LYS A 288 39.25 27.04 -25.09
N LYS A 289 40.10 26.25 -25.81
CA LYS A 289 40.80 24.99 -25.43
C LYS A 289 39.91 23.84 -24.88
N ILE A 290 40.13 22.56 -25.18
CA ILE A 290 41.32 21.73 -24.89
C ILE A 290 41.23 20.47 -25.79
N PHE A 291 42.39 19.85 -26.05
CA PHE A 291 42.68 18.53 -26.64
C PHE A 291 43.12 18.48 -28.12
N ARG A 292 44.44 18.50 -28.29
CA ARG A 292 45.17 17.60 -29.20
C ARG A 292 45.43 16.29 -28.44
N PRO A 293 45.61 15.15 -29.13
CA PRO A 293 46.97 14.78 -29.48
C PRO A 293 47.14 14.42 -30.96
N SER A 294 48.39 14.53 -31.39
CA SER A 294 48.94 14.14 -32.68
C SER A 294 49.45 12.72 -32.58
N THR A 295 49.18 11.88 -33.58
CA THR A 295 50.15 10.89 -34.06
C THR A 295 49.89 10.57 -35.53
N ARG A 296 51.00 10.54 -36.27
CA ARG A 296 51.12 10.45 -37.72
C ARG A 296 51.80 9.11 -38.01
N SER A 297 51.20 8.25 -38.82
CA SER A 297 51.94 7.28 -39.64
C SER A 297 51.03 6.65 -40.72
N LEU A 298 51.41 6.89 -41.97
CA LEU A 298 51.11 6.12 -43.19
C LEU A 298 52.23 5.05 -43.33
N PRO A 299 52.11 3.95 -44.13
CA PRO A 299 51.75 3.95 -45.57
C PRO A 299 50.82 2.79 -46.04
N ILE A 300 49.95 3.00 -47.04
CA ILE A 300 50.08 2.66 -48.48
C ILE A 300 50.42 1.18 -48.79
N ALA A 301 49.41 0.42 -49.22
CA ALA A 301 49.42 -0.58 -50.31
C ALA A 301 47.95 -1.03 -50.53
N ALA A 302 47.25 -0.56 -51.55
CA ALA A 302 47.12 -1.19 -52.87
C ALA A 302 46.54 -2.62 -52.81
N GLN A 303 45.21 -2.75 -52.89
CA GLN A 303 44.59 -3.90 -53.54
C GLN A 303 43.20 -3.57 -54.09
N GLU A 304 42.90 -4.27 -55.16
CA GLU A 304 42.08 -3.90 -56.31
C GLU A 304 40.71 -4.61 -56.30
N ARG A 305 39.73 -3.93 -56.92
CA ARG A 305 38.47 -4.39 -57.55
C ARG A 305 37.89 -5.77 -57.22
N GLU A 306 36.64 -5.78 -56.75
CA GLU A 306 35.44 -6.43 -57.36
C GLU A 306 34.24 -6.19 -56.41
N LEU A 307 33.28 -5.30 -56.71
CA LEU A 307 32.14 -5.41 -57.62
C LEU A 307 31.16 -6.58 -57.33
N ARG A 308 30.24 -6.40 -56.36
CA ARG A 308 28.82 -6.80 -56.56
C ARG A 308 27.84 -6.24 -55.51
N SER A 309 26.78 -5.64 -56.06
CA SER A 309 25.40 -5.54 -55.55
C SER A 309 25.11 -4.86 -54.21
N ARG A 310 24.44 -3.69 -54.27
CA ARG A 310 23.12 -3.39 -53.63
C ARG A 310 22.88 -1.87 -53.63
N GLN A 311 21.87 -1.40 -54.35
CA GLN A 311 20.50 -1.18 -53.84
C GLN A 311 20.36 0.20 -53.17
N SER A 312 19.73 1.10 -53.93
CA SER A 312 18.80 2.16 -53.52
C SER A 312 18.99 2.81 -52.14
N ARG A 313 19.34 4.10 -52.13
CA ARG A 313 19.15 5.01 -51.00
C ARG A 313 17.64 5.20 -50.72
N PRO A 314 17.15 5.06 -49.46
CA PRO A 314 15.91 5.70 -49.06
C PRO A 314 16.16 7.06 -48.40
N LEU A 315 15.20 7.95 -48.69
CA LEU A 315 15.09 9.32 -48.19
C LEU A 315 14.88 9.39 -46.67
N SER A 316 15.19 10.57 -46.15
CA SER A 316 14.99 11.04 -44.77
C SER A 316 13.56 10.86 -44.26
N VAL A 317 13.43 10.32 -43.04
CA VAL A 317 12.20 10.02 -42.28
C VAL A 317 11.35 11.28 -41.95
N THR A 318 11.80 12.47 -42.29
CA THR A 318 11.12 13.73 -41.95
C THR A 318 10.07 14.19 -42.96
N ASP A 319 10.11 13.70 -44.20
CA ASP A 319 9.23 14.18 -45.27
C ASP A 319 7.93 13.37 -45.39
N GLU A 320 7.96 12.09 -45.00
CA GLU A 320 6.81 11.18 -45.09
C GLU A 320 5.72 11.50 -44.04
N THR A 321 6.13 11.95 -42.86
CA THR A 321 5.20 12.37 -41.79
C THR A 321 4.47 13.66 -42.16
N ARG A 322 5.13 14.53 -42.92
CA ARG A 322 4.60 15.85 -43.32
C ARG A 322 3.57 15.73 -44.44
N LEU A 323 3.69 14.72 -45.29
CA LEU A 323 2.71 14.39 -46.33
C LEU A 323 1.47 13.69 -45.76
N ARG A 324 1.63 12.83 -44.75
CA ARG A 324 0.50 12.16 -44.07
C ARG A 324 -0.40 13.12 -43.28
N MET A 325 0.16 14.13 -42.62
CA MET A 325 -0.65 15.13 -41.89
C MET A 325 -1.44 16.06 -42.82
N ARG A 326 -1.04 16.21 -44.08
CA ARG A 326 -1.76 17.01 -45.07
C ARG A 326 -2.98 16.29 -45.66
N ALA A 327 -2.94 14.96 -45.72
CA ALA A 327 -4.03 14.13 -46.22
C ALA A 327 -5.21 14.01 -45.22
N LEU A 328 -4.98 14.26 -43.93
CA LEU A 328 -6.03 14.20 -42.90
C LEU A 328 -6.79 15.52 -42.72
N ALA A 329 -6.36 16.61 -43.36
CA ALA A 329 -6.91 17.95 -43.19
C ALA A 329 -7.79 18.43 -44.37
N GLY A 330 -7.94 17.65 -45.44
CA GLY A 330 -8.69 18.02 -46.63
C GLY A 330 -9.73 16.98 -47.01
N GLY A 331 -10.97 17.18 -46.57
CA GLY A 331 -12.11 16.35 -46.95
C GLY A 331 -13.37 16.76 -46.20
N GLY A 332 -13.99 17.84 -46.65
CA GLY A 332 -15.37 18.17 -46.29
C GLY A 332 -16.30 17.89 -47.48
N GLU A 333 -17.51 17.41 -47.20
CA GLU A 333 -18.76 17.64 -47.95
C GLU A 333 -19.89 17.02 -47.08
N SER A 334 -20.65 17.80 -46.32
CA SER A 334 -21.95 18.41 -46.64
C SER A 334 -23.03 17.40 -47.01
N ASP A 335 -24.00 17.21 -46.12
CA ASP A 335 -25.39 16.97 -46.53
C ASP A 335 -26.35 17.56 -45.49
N ASP A 336 -27.27 18.38 -45.99
CA ASP A 336 -28.21 19.22 -45.24
C ASP A 336 -29.52 18.48 -44.93
N GLY A 337 -30.19 18.82 -43.82
CA GLY A 337 -31.65 18.62 -43.74
C GLY A 337 -32.30 18.35 -42.37
N ARG A 338 -32.67 19.46 -41.69
CA ARG A 338 -34.00 19.70 -41.06
C ARG A 338 -34.30 19.22 -39.61
N SER A 339 -34.34 20.25 -38.74
CA SER A 339 -35.32 20.52 -37.65
C SER A 339 -35.36 19.66 -36.38
N SER A 340 -34.94 20.24 -35.25
CA SER A 340 -35.83 20.66 -34.14
C SER A 340 -35.08 20.78 -32.80
N SER A 341 -35.20 21.95 -32.18
CA SER A 341 -35.15 22.25 -30.73
C SER A 341 -34.55 21.20 -29.76
N ASN A 342 -33.36 21.50 -29.22
CA ASN A 342 -33.05 21.56 -27.77
C ASN A 342 -31.56 21.35 -27.52
N GLY A 343 -30.90 22.42 -27.05
CA GLY A 343 -29.48 22.42 -26.72
C GLY A 343 -29.16 21.58 -25.48
N ARG A 344 -28.44 20.46 -25.68
CA ARG A 344 -27.61 19.80 -24.66
C ARG A 344 -26.36 19.19 -25.31
N PRO A 345 -25.14 19.40 -24.76
CA PRO A 345 -23.89 18.90 -25.35
C PRO A 345 -23.68 17.36 -25.20
N ARG A 346 -23.02 16.78 -26.21
CA ARG A 346 -22.88 15.34 -26.52
C ARG A 346 -22.13 14.46 -25.51
N TRP A 347 -21.44 15.01 -24.52
CA TRP A 347 -20.65 14.22 -23.55
C TRP A 347 -21.51 13.41 -22.55
N LYS A 348 -22.80 13.74 -22.42
CA LYS A 348 -23.73 13.03 -21.53
C LYS A 348 -24.33 11.73 -22.11
N ARG A 349 -24.02 11.34 -23.35
CA ARG A 349 -24.52 10.06 -23.93
C ARG A 349 -23.55 8.88 -23.82
N ILE A 350 -22.34 9.09 -23.31
CA ILE A 350 -21.33 8.01 -23.15
C ILE A 350 -21.33 7.44 -21.72
N ALA A 351 -22.16 7.97 -20.81
CA ALA A 351 -22.24 7.52 -19.42
C ALA A 351 -23.33 6.45 -19.14
N ILE A 352 -23.87 5.77 -20.16
CA ILE A 352 -24.91 4.73 -19.99
C ILE A 352 -24.59 3.46 -20.80
N SER A 353 -23.32 3.04 -20.85
CA SER A 353 -22.99 1.70 -21.40
C SER A 353 -21.87 0.97 -20.65
N VAL A 354 -21.53 1.40 -19.44
CA VAL A 354 -20.63 0.67 -18.54
C VAL A 354 -21.28 0.75 -17.16
N PHE A 355 -21.52 -0.39 -16.50
CA PHE A 355 -22.26 -0.61 -15.24
C PHE A 355 -23.77 -0.89 -15.36
N PRO A 356 -24.18 -2.15 -15.66
CA PRO A 356 -25.50 -2.62 -15.26
C PRO A 356 -25.45 -3.11 -13.81
N GLY A 357 -26.37 -2.61 -12.98
CA GLY A 357 -26.78 -3.29 -11.74
C GLY A 357 -26.25 -2.72 -10.43
N PHE A 358 -26.85 -1.63 -9.96
CA PHE A 358 -27.22 -1.45 -8.56
C PHE A 358 -28.42 -0.50 -8.51
N ARG A 359 -29.60 -1.06 -8.27
CA ARG A 359 -30.63 -0.42 -7.47
C ARG A 359 -31.17 -1.46 -6.50
#